data_AF-A0A448WFR1-F1
#
_entry.id   AF-A0A448WFR1-F1
#
_cell.length_a   1.000
_cell.length_b   1.000
_cell.length_c   1.000
_cell.angle_alpha   90.00
_cell.angle_beta   90.00
_cell.angle_gamma   90.00
#
_symmetry.space_group_name_H-M   'P 1'
#
loop_
_entity.id
_entity.type
_entity.pdbx_description
1 polymer ?
#
loop_
_entity_poly.entity_id
_entity_poly.type
_entity_poly.pdbx_seq_one_letter_code
_entity_poly.pdbx_strand_id
1 'polypeptide(L)'
;MFQLAFTLPAEKDLTISVKDYDLLTSDDVIGETKIDLENRYLTKFRATCGLPQSYCVSGPNQWRDSQTPLQLLETFCDKNRLPKPVFDDHHPNYNCLTLLLGQRLFVLDDFEKGIAANPHFGPAKQRLCLHALGCLPLVKEHVETRKLASPLQPGIEQGRLEMWIDIFPKSLGLPGPPFDISPRKPKEFELRVIVWNTSDVILDEESITGEKMSDIYVKVSFPTLLKCLFCTIFYVIIP
;
A
#
# COMPACT_ATOMS: atom_id res chain seq x y z
N MET A 1 18.06 3.06 2.25
CA MET A 1 17.58 3.33 0.89
C MET A 1 18.79 3.61 0.01
N PHE A 2 18.86 3.00 -1.16
CA PHE A 2 19.92 3.24 -2.13
C PHE A 2 19.30 3.87 -3.38
N GLN A 3 19.94 4.89 -3.93
CA GLN A 3 19.55 5.52 -5.19
C GLN A 3 20.75 5.51 -6.12
N LEU A 4 20.59 4.88 -7.28
CA LEU A 4 21.65 4.68 -8.27
C LEU A 4 21.19 5.27 -9.59
N ALA A 5 22.08 5.99 -10.26
CA ALA A 5 21.87 6.42 -11.64
C ALA A 5 22.60 5.46 -12.57
N PHE A 6 21.94 5.06 -13.66
CA PHE A 6 22.49 4.13 -14.65
C PHE A 6 21.96 4.47 -16.04
N THR A 7 22.62 3.94 -17.07
CA THR A 7 22.29 4.15 -18.49
C THR A 7 22.03 2.81 -19.19
N LEU A 8 20.83 2.64 -19.75
CA LEU A 8 20.51 1.48 -20.59
C LEU A 8 20.89 1.73 -22.06
N PRO A 9 21.41 0.73 -22.80
CA PRO A 9 21.61 -0.67 -22.40
C PRO A 9 22.96 -0.96 -21.72
N ALA A 10 23.83 0.05 -21.55
CA ALA A 10 25.21 -0.14 -21.08
C ALA A 10 25.29 -0.79 -19.66
N GLU A 11 24.41 -0.37 -18.76
CA GLU A 11 24.33 -0.81 -17.37
C GLU A 11 23.03 -1.59 -17.13
N LYS A 12 22.97 -2.80 -17.70
CA LYS A 12 21.75 -3.63 -17.69
C LYS A 12 21.54 -4.46 -16.42
N ASP A 13 22.58 -4.74 -15.64
CA ASP A 13 22.50 -5.64 -14.47
C ASP A 13 22.75 -4.88 -13.16
N LEU A 14 21.86 -5.04 -12.18
CA LEU A 14 22.08 -4.66 -10.78
C LEU A 14 22.49 -5.89 -9.98
N THR A 15 23.72 -5.88 -9.47
CA THR A 15 24.19 -6.91 -8.52
C THR A 15 24.09 -6.36 -7.10
N ILE A 16 23.47 -7.13 -6.21
CA ILE A 16 23.37 -6.83 -4.78
C ILE A 16 24.07 -7.96 -4.04
N SER A 17 25.11 -7.61 -3.28
CA SER A 17 25.88 -8.55 -2.47
C SER A 17 25.73 -8.22 -1.00
N VAL A 18 25.50 -9.24 -0.18
CA VAL A 18 25.53 -9.16 1.28
C VAL A 18 26.90 -9.65 1.73
N LYS A 19 27.56 -8.84 2.56
CA LYS A 19 28.87 -9.16 3.09
C LYS A 19 28.85 -9.24 4.60
N ASP A 20 29.67 -10.12 5.15
CA ASP A 20 30.00 -10.09 6.57
C ASP A 20 31.01 -8.96 6.80
N TYR A 21 30.75 -8.14 7.81
CA TYR A 21 31.61 -6.98 8.09
C TYR A 21 32.72 -7.39 9.04
N ASP A 22 33.96 -7.24 8.59
CA ASP A 22 35.13 -7.55 9.40
C ASP A 22 35.89 -6.28 9.80
N LEU A 23 36.28 -6.21 11.08
CA LEU A 23 37.02 -5.04 11.61
C LEU A 23 38.47 -4.96 11.12
N LEU A 24 39.07 -6.08 10.73
CA LEU A 24 40.52 -6.19 10.46
C LEU A 24 40.86 -6.92 9.14
N THR A 25 39.91 -7.63 8.54
CA THR A 25 40.05 -8.37 7.28
C THR A 25 39.16 -7.80 6.19
N SER A 26 39.27 -8.31 4.96
CA SER A 26 38.37 -7.92 3.88
C SER A 26 37.00 -8.57 4.05
N ASP A 27 35.93 -7.78 3.98
CA ASP A 27 34.55 -8.27 4.05
C ASP A 27 34.27 -9.43 3.08
N ASP A 28 33.92 -10.59 3.65
CA ASP A 28 33.58 -11.79 2.91
C ASP A 28 32.15 -11.74 2.37
N VAL A 29 31.96 -12.14 1.12
CA VAL A 29 30.62 -12.19 0.50
C VAL A 29 29.87 -13.41 1.02
N ILE A 30 28.81 -13.16 1.80
CA ILE A 30 27.86 -14.17 2.25
C ILE A 30 27.06 -14.70 1.05
N GLY A 31 26.59 -13.79 0.19
CA GLY A 31 25.92 -14.15 -1.05
C GLY A 31 25.49 -12.95 -1.88
N GLU A 32 25.09 -13.21 -3.12
CA GLU A 32 24.70 -12.19 -4.09
C GLU A 32 23.44 -12.56 -4.86
N THR A 33 22.78 -11.53 -5.41
CA THR A 33 21.70 -11.68 -6.39
C THR A 33 21.91 -10.68 -7.52
N LYS A 34 21.58 -11.08 -8.74
CA LYS A 34 21.63 -10.23 -9.93
C LYS A 34 20.23 -9.99 -10.47
N ILE A 35 19.95 -8.77 -10.90
CA ILE A 35 18.68 -8.29 -11.43
C ILE A 35 18.92 -7.67 -12.80
N ASP A 36 18.19 -8.11 -13.82
CA ASP A 36 18.21 -7.53 -15.17
C ASP A 36 17.29 -6.29 -15.22
N LEU A 37 17.90 -5.11 -15.16
CA LEU A 37 17.23 -3.81 -15.20
C LEU A 37 16.69 -3.48 -16.60
N GLU A 38 17.33 -3.97 -17.66
CA GLU A 38 16.90 -3.72 -19.04
C GLU A 38 15.58 -4.43 -19.32
N ASN A 39 15.51 -5.74 -19.07
CA ASN A 39 14.29 -6.51 -19.27
C ASN A 39 13.15 -5.98 -18.39
N ARG A 40 13.48 -5.59 -17.15
CA ARG A 40 12.53 -4.95 -16.23
C ARG A 40 11.98 -3.63 -16.78
N TYR A 41 12.83 -2.80 -17.38
CA TYR A 41 12.41 -1.53 -17.95
C TYR A 41 11.59 -1.70 -19.25
N LEU A 42 12.00 -2.62 -20.12
CA LEU A 42 11.43 -2.81 -21.45
C LEU A 42 10.16 -3.68 -21.49
N THR A 43 9.84 -4.38 -20.41
CA THR A 43 8.66 -5.24 -20.36
C THR A 43 7.35 -4.48 -20.59
N LYS A 44 6.43 -5.09 -21.33
CA LYS A 44 5.08 -4.56 -21.56
C LYS A 44 4.24 -4.42 -20.30
N PHE A 45 4.61 -5.13 -19.23
CA PHE A 45 3.89 -5.14 -17.95
C PHE A 45 4.26 -3.95 -17.04
N ARG A 46 5.14 -3.03 -17.48
CA ARG A 46 5.55 -1.83 -16.72
C ARG A 46 6.11 -2.19 -15.33
N ALA A 47 7.12 -3.04 -15.29
CA ALA A 47 7.79 -3.46 -14.05
C ALA A 47 8.76 -2.39 -13.50
N THR A 48 8.46 -1.10 -13.70
CA THR A 48 9.34 0.01 -13.32
C THR A 48 9.04 0.54 -11.93
N CYS A 49 7.80 0.91 -11.62
CA CYS A 49 7.36 1.26 -10.28
C CYS A 49 5.98 0.64 -10.09
N GLY A 50 5.83 -0.25 -9.12
CA GLY A 50 4.61 -1.02 -8.96
C GLY A 50 3.39 -0.13 -8.66
N LEU A 51 2.22 -0.48 -9.19
CA LEU A 51 0.98 0.26 -8.95
C LEU A 51 0.45 -0.02 -7.52
N PRO A 52 0.38 0.98 -6.63
CA PRO A 52 -0.19 0.81 -5.30
C PRO A 52 -1.70 0.58 -5.38
N GLN A 53 -2.29 0.11 -4.28
CA GLN A 53 -3.73 -0.14 -4.18
C GLN A 53 -4.56 1.16 -4.17
N SER A 54 -4.01 2.25 -3.62
CA SER A 54 -4.69 3.54 -3.51
C SER A 54 -3.78 4.69 -3.93
N TYR A 55 -4.40 5.76 -4.43
CA TYR A 55 -3.69 6.98 -4.80
C TYR A 55 -3.77 7.98 -3.66
N CYS A 56 -2.68 8.09 -2.89
CA CYS A 56 -2.53 9.06 -1.81
C CYS A 56 -1.52 10.14 -2.19
N VAL A 57 -1.83 11.40 -1.89
CA VAL A 57 -0.91 12.54 -2.10
C VAL A 57 -0.02 12.83 -0.90
N SER A 58 -0.30 12.19 0.24
CA SER A 58 0.46 12.32 1.49
C SER A 58 0.35 11.06 2.34
N GLY A 59 0.99 11.05 3.52
CA GLY A 59 0.91 9.95 4.47
C GLY A 59 1.80 8.75 4.10
N PRO A 60 1.67 7.62 4.82
CA PRO A 60 2.57 6.47 4.67
C PRO A 60 2.42 5.74 3.33
N ASN A 61 1.30 5.93 2.63
CA ASN A 61 1.02 5.32 1.33
C ASN A 61 1.13 6.35 0.19
N GLN A 62 1.91 7.41 0.38
CA GLN A 62 2.07 8.48 -0.60
C GLN A 62 2.55 7.93 -1.94
N TRP A 63 1.95 8.43 -3.02
CA TRP A 63 2.30 8.09 -4.39
C TRP A 63 3.78 8.32 -4.69
N ARG A 64 4.43 7.31 -5.28
CA ARG A 64 5.88 7.28 -5.49
C ARG A 64 6.29 7.46 -6.95
N ASP A 65 5.35 7.32 -7.87
CA ASP A 65 5.67 7.46 -9.29
C ASP A 65 5.88 8.91 -9.67
N SER A 66 6.85 9.15 -10.55
CA SER A 66 7.10 10.46 -11.18
C SER A 66 5.88 10.99 -11.96
N GLN A 67 5.01 10.10 -12.45
CA GLN A 67 3.83 10.45 -13.22
C GLN A 67 2.55 10.19 -12.42
N THR A 68 1.52 10.99 -12.66
CA THR A 68 0.19 10.76 -12.09
C THR A 68 -0.48 9.52 -12.71
N PRO A 69 -1.44 8.87 -12.01
CA PRO A 69 -2.23 7.79 -12.59
C PRO A 69 -2.85 8.12 -13.95
N LEU A 70 -3.34 9.34 -14.16
CA LEU A 70 -3.86 9.78 -15.46
C LEU A 70 -2.80 9.74 -16.55
N GLN A 71 -1.61 10.31 -16.32
CA GLN A 71 -0.51 10.29 -17.29
C GLN A 71 -0.05 8.87 -17.62
N LEU A 72 -0.02 7.99 -16.62
CA LEU A 72 0.28 6.57 -16.82
C LEU A 72 -0.79 5.88 -17.68
N LEU A 73 -2.07 6.16 -17.43
CA LEU A 73 -3.17 5.61 -18.21
C LEU A 73 -3.16 6.12 -19.65
N GLU A 74 -2.92 7.42 -19.86
CA GLU A 74 -2.79 8.02 -21.18
C GLU A 74 -1.61 7.44 -21.96
N THR A 75 -0.46 7.26 -21.31
CA THR A 75 0.72 6.61 -21.90
C THR A 75 0.43 5.16 -22.27
N PHE A 76 -0.31 4.44 -21.42
CA PHE A 76 -0.76 3.08 -21.74
C PHE A 76 -1.67 3.09 -22.97
N CYS A 77 -2.61 4.02 -23.08
CA CYS A 77 -3.49 4.14 -24.23
C CYS A 77 -2.69 4.39 -25.51
N ASP A 78 -1.73 5.32 -25.48
CA ASP A 78 -0.90 5.66 -26.65
C ASP A 78 -0.09 4.45 -27.13
N LYS A 79 0.59 3.76 -26.20
CA LYS A 79 1.40 2.57 -26.51
C LYS A 79 0.56 1.43 -27.11
N ASN A 80 -0.70 1.33 -26.71
CA ASN A 80 -1.62 0.27 -27.16
C ASN A 80 -2.59 0.74 -28.26
N ARG A 81 -2.43 1.96 -28.78
CA ARG A 81 -3.30 2.57 -29.82
C ARG A 81 -4.78 2.57 -29.43
N LEU A 82 -5.05 2.81 -28.15
CA LEU A 82 -6.41 2.95 -27.62
C LEU A 82 -6.84 4.43 -27.62
N PRO A 83 -8.15 4.72 -27.73
CA PRO A 83 -8.66 6.06 -27.45
C PRO A 83 -8.25 6.56 -26.07
N LYS A 84 -8.07 7.87 -25.93
CA LYS A 84 -7.79 8.51 -24.65
C LYS A 84 -8.95 8.26 -23.66
N PRO A 85 -8.66 8.22 -22.34
CA PRO A 85 -9.68 8.06 -21.32
C PRO A 85 -10.71 9.19 -21.37
N VAL A 86 -11.99 8.85 -21.46
CA VAL A 86 -13.09 9.82 -21.47
C VAL A 86 -13.77 9.81 -20.10
N PHE A 87 -13.91 10.98 -19.48
CA PHE A 87 -14.52 11.14 -18.17
C PHE A 87 -15.89 11.78 -18.30
N ASP A 88 -16.82 11.35 -17.46
CA ASP A 88 -18.19 11.90 -17.41
C ASP A 88 -18.70 11.87 -15.96
N ASP A 89 -19.06 13.03 -15.42
CA ASP A 89 -19.65 13.25 -14.10
C ASP A 89 -21.18 13.44 -14.15
N HIS A 90 -21.77 13.35 -15.35
CA HIS A 90 -23.21 13.48 -15.61
C HIS A 90 -23.79 12.24 -16.29
N HIS A 91 -23.17 11.08 -16.08
CA HIS A 91 -23.59 9.84 -16.72
C HIS A 91 -25.04 9.48 -16.31
N PRO A 92 -25.96 9.17 -17.24
CA PRO A 92 -27.40 9.00 -16.93
C PRO A 92 -27.72 7.96 -15.85
N ASN A 93 -26.87 6.95 -15.71
CA ASN A 93 -27.04 5.85 -14.76
C ASN A 93 -26.21 5.98 -13.47
N TYR A 94 -25.30 6.96 -13.37
CA TYR A 94 -24.35 7.07 -12.24
C TYR A 94 -24.22 8.51 -11.77
N ASN A 95 -24.45 8.75 -10.48
CA ASN A 95 -24.34 10.07 -9.85
C ASN A 95 -22.91 10.38 -9.36
N CYS A 96 -21.90 9.84 -10.03
CA CYS A 96 -20.49 9.98 -9.66
C CYS A 96 -19.60 9.93 -10.91
N LEU A 97 -18.31 10.24 -10.71
CA LEU A 97 -17.36 10.26 -11.82
C LEU A 97 -17.22 8.88 -12.47
N THR A 98 -17.37 8.84 -13.78
CA THR A 98 -17.15 7.66 -14.61
C THR A 98 -15.97 7.87 -15.56
N LEU A 99 -15.39 6.76 -16.01
CA LEU A 99 -14.28 6.70 -16.94
C LEU A 99 -14.55 5.62 -17.99
N LEU A 100 -14.65 6.02 -19.25
CA LEU A 100 -14.67 5.11 -20.39
C LEU A 100 -13.25 4.92 -20.93
N LEU A 101 -12.80 3.66 -20.94
CA LEU A 101 -11.51 3.24 -21.47
C LEU A 101 -11.72 2.15 -22.52
N GLY A 102 -11.63 2.53 -23.80
CA GLY A 102 -12.03 1.66 -24.91
C GLY A 102 -13.53 1.35 -24.83
N GLN A 103 -13.88 0.11 -24.52
CA GLN A 103 -15.28 -0.33 -24.35
C GLN A 103 -15.66 -0.60 -22.88
N ARG A 104 -14.74 -0.34 -21.94
CA ARG A 104 -14.94 -0.61 -20.52
C ARG A 104 -15.30 0.67 -19.79
N LEU A 105 -16.43 0.65 -19.08
CA LEU A 105 -16.83 1.70 -18.16
C LEU A 105 -16.32 1.38 -16.76
N PHE A 106 -15.68 2.35 -16.12
CA PHE A 106 -15.27 2.31 -14.73
C PHE A 106 -16.03 3.40 -13.97
N VAL A 107 -16.54 3.08 -12.79
CA VAL A 107 -17.35 3.99 -11.97
C VAL A 107 -16.64 4.17 -10.63
N LEU A 108 -16.53 5.41 -10.16
CA LEU A 108 -15.81 5.72 -8.91
C LEU A 108 -16.41 4.97 -7.69
N ASP A 109 -17.73 4.98 -7.59
CA ASP A 109 -18.42 4.37 -6.44
C ASP A 109 -18.29 2.85 -6.38
N ASP A 110 -18.02 2.17 -7.51
CA ASP A 110 -17.88 0.71 -7.54
C ASP A 110 -16.73 0.20 -6.65
N PHE A 111 -15.74 1.07 -6.37
CA PHE A 111 -14.61 0.71 -5.49
C PHE A 111 -14.42 1.65 -4.30
N GLU A 112 -15.20 2.72 -4.16
CA GLU A 112 -15.10 3.65 -3.02
C GLU A 112 -16.33 3.67 -2.12
N LYS A 113 -17.45 3.05 -2.53
CA LYS A 113 -18.66 3.05 -1.73
C LYS A 113 -18.44 2.32 -0.40
N GLY A 114 -18.66 3.03 0.71
CA GLY A 114 -18.47 2.52 2.07
C GLY A 114 -17.02 2.54 2.56
N ILE A 115 -16.07 3.06 1.77
CA ILE A 115 -14.71 3.32 2.25
C ILE A 115 -14.73 4.58 3.13
N ALA A 116 -14.15 4.47 4.33
CA ALA A 116 -14.00 5.60 5.23
C ALA A 116 -13.16 6.72 4.58
N ALA A 117 -13.55 7.97 4.82
CA ALA A 117 -12.81 9.12 4.32
C ALA A 117 -11.34 9.04 4.77
N ASN A 118 -10.42 9.00 3.81
CA ASN A 118 -8.99 9.04 4.09
C ASN A 118 -8.45 10.42 3.67
N PRO A 119 -7.93 11.24 4.62
CA PRO A 119 -7.45 12.58 4.32
C PRO A 119 -6.24 12.60 3.37
N HIS A 120 -5.59 11.46 3.16
CA HIS A 120 -4.45 11.32 2.27
C HIS A 120 -4.83 11.07 0.81
N PHE A 121 -6.09 10.71 0.52
CA PHE A 121 -6.52 10.42 -0.83
C PHE A 121 -6.33 11.62 -1.77
N GLY A 122 -5.74 11.36 -2.93
CA GLY A 122 -5.67 12.34 -4.01
C GLY A 122 -7.01 12.54 -4.73
N PRO A 123 -7.08 13.36 -5.79
CA PRO A 123 -8.34 13.67 -6.49
C PRO A 123 -9.04 12.46 -7.11
N ALA A 124 -10.37 12.49 -7.20
CA ALA A 124 -11.21 11.37 -7.66
C ALA A 124 -10.83 10.85 -9.04
N LYS A 125 -10.55 11.78 -9.97
CA LYS A 125 -10.06 11.46 -11.30
C LYS A 125 -8.82 10.57 -11.30
N GLN A 126 -7.86 10.85 -10.41
CA GLN A 126 -6.61 10.09 -10.30
C GLN A 126 -6.83 8.72 -9.66
N ARG A 127 -7.70 8.65 -8.65
CA ARG A 127 -8.07 7.37 -8.00
C ARG A 127 -8.77 6.43 -8.99
N LEU A 128 -9.71 6.96 -9.78
CA LEU A 128 -10.40 6.21 -10.83
C LEU A 128 -9.44 5.74 -11.94
N CYS A 129 -8.47 6.57 -12.33
CA CYS A 129 -7.41 6.15 -13.26
C CYS A 129 -6.56 5.01 -12.70
N LEU A 130 -6.16 5.09 -11.42
CA LEU A 130 -5.39 4.03 -10.76
C LEU A 130 -6.19 2.73 -10.68
N HIS A 131 -7.48 2.81 -10.39
CA HIS A 131 -8.36 1.65 -10.40
C HIS A 131 -8.39 0.98 -11.79
N ALA A 132 -8.57 1.76 -12.85
CA ALA A 132 -8.52 1.26 -14.23
C ALA A 132 -7.16 0.62 -14.57
N LEU A 133 -6.05 1.26 -14.22
CA LEU A 133 -4.69 0.69 -14.32
C LEU A 133 -4.55 -0.61 -13.51
N GLY A 134 -5.22 -0.70 -12.37
CA GLY A 134 -5.36 -1.89 -11.53
C GLY A 134 -5.93 -3.09 -12.29
N CYS A 135 -6.85 -2.88 -13.22
CA CYS A 135 -7.47 -3.93 -14.02
C CYS A 135 -6.70 -4.30 -15.30
N LEU A 136 -5.59 -3.63 -15.58
CA LEU A 136 -4.70 -3.93 -16.72
C LEU A 136 -3.59 -4.90 -16.30
N PRO A 137 -2.96 -5.63 -17.25
CA PRO A 137 -1.81 -6.49 -17.00
C PRO A 137 -0.56 -5.64 -16.76
N LEU A 138 -0.57 -4.88 -15.66
CA LEU A 138 0.52 -4.03 -15.20
C LEU A 138 0.94 -4.49 -13.82
N VAL A 139 2.24 -4.48 -13.56
CA VAL A 139 2.83 -4.88 -12.29
C VAL A 139 2.25 -4.02 -11.16
N LYS A 140 1.70 -4.70 -10.15
CA LYS A 140 1.24 -4.07 -8.92
C LYS A 140 2.40 -3.87 -7.97
N GLU A 141 2.24 -2.97 -7.01
CA GLU A 141 3.19 -2.82 -5.93
C GLU A 141 3.37 -4.14 -5.18
N HIS A 142 4.62 -4.54 -5.00
CA HIS A 142 4.98 -5.78 -4.35
C HIS A 142 6.37 -5.63 -3.72
N VAL A 143 6.61 -6.44 -2.69
CA VAL A 143 7.96 -6.67 -2.16
C VAL A 143 8.55 -7.84 -2.94
N GLU A 144 9.72 -7.62 -3.52
CA GLU A 144 10.48 -8.67 -4.20
C GLU A 144 11.28 -9.47 -3.18
N THR A 145 11.14 -10.79 -3.20
CA THR A 145 12.00 -11.71 -2.46
C THR A 145 13.06 -12.29 -3.38
N ARG A 146 14.33 -12.00 -3.11
CA ARG A 146 15.48 -12.42 -3.93
C ARG A 146 16.36 -13.38 -3.14
N LYS A 147 16.61 -14.55 -3.71
CA LYS A 147 17.55 -15.53 -3.14
C LYS A 147 18.99 -15.04 -3.28
N LEU A 148 19.78 -15.25 -2.25
CA LEU A 148 21.22 -15.03 -2.25
C LEU A 148 21.93 -16.32 -2.64
N ALA A 149 22.83 -16.24 -3.62
CA ALA A 149 23.68 -17.34 -4.04
C ALA A 149 25.13 -17.02 -3.71
N SER A 150 25.93 -18.04 -3.37
CA SER A 150 27.37 -17.90 -3.19
C SER A 150 28.11 -18.88 -4.11
N PRO A 151 29.19 -18.46 -4.78
CA PRO A 151 30.01 -19.36 -5.58
C PRO A 151 30.73 -20.40 -4.71
N LEU A 152 30.91 -20.13 -3.41
CA LEU A 152 31.52 -21.07 -2.47
C LEU A 152 30.60 -22.25 -2.13
N GLN A 153 29.28 -22.07 -2.27
CA GLN A 153 28.29 -23.11 -2.03
C GLN A 153 27.25 -23.16 -3.16
N PRO A 154 27.64 -23.65 -4.36
CA PRO A 154 26.75 -23.68 -5.51
C PRO A 154 25.48 -24.49 -5.22
N GLY A 155 24.32 -23.93 -5.55
CA GLY A 155 23.02 -24.59 -5.37
C GLY A 155 22.42 -24.49 -3.96
N ILE A 156 23.13 -23.93 -2.98
CA ILE A 156 22.62 -23.70 -1.62
C ILE A 156 22.28 -22.21 -1.44
N GLU A 157 21.04 -21.94 -1.07
CA GLU A 157 20.52 -20.59 -0.81
C GLU A 157 21.12 -20.02 0.49
N GLN A 158 21.81 -18.88 0.41
CA GLN A 158 22.47 -18.20 1.53
C GLN A 158 21.56 -17.17 2.22
N GLY A 159 20.24 -17.41 2.16
CA GLY A 159 19.21 -16.50 2.64
C GLY A 159 18.49 -15.72 1.53
N ARG A 160 17.68 -14.74 1.96
CA ARG A 160 16.80 -13.95 1.09
C ARG A 160 16.88 -12.48 1.43
N LEU A 161 16.77 -11.64 0.40
CA LEU A 161 16.53 -10.22 0.52
C LEU A 161 15.09 -9.88 0.16
N GLU A 162 14.47 -9.03 0.95
CA GLU A 162 13.16 -8.45 0.68
C GLU A 162 13.34 -6.96 0.37
N MET A 163 12.86 -6.52 -0.79
CA MET A 163 13.07 -5.14 -1.24
C MET A 163 12.02 -4.68 -2.25
N TRP A 164 11.87 -3.37 -2.37
CA TRP A 164 11.28 -2.73 -3.54
C TRP A 164 12.40 -2.35 -4.51
N ILE A 165 12.17 -2.56 -5.80
CA ILE A 165 13.07 -2.08 -6.85
C ILE A 165 12.25 -1.24 -7.80
N ASP A 166 12.52 0.06 -7.79
CA ASP A 166 11.85 1.00 -8.69
C ASP A 166 12.84 1.66 -9.65
N ILE A 167 12.41 1.84 -10.90
CA ILE A 167 13.15 2.45 -12.00
C ILE A 167 12.38 3.67 -12.48
N PHE A 168 13.03 4.84 -12.47
CA PHE A 168 12.43 6.10 -12.88
C PHE A 168 13.26 6.75 -14.00
N PRO A 169 12.72 6.87 -15.22
CA PRO A 169 13.39 7.62 -16.28
C PRO A 169 13.53 9.09 -15.90
N LYS A 170 14.76 9.61 -15.93
CA LYS A 170 15.04 11.02 -15.61
C LYS A 170 14.23 12.02 -16.44
N SER A 171 13.84 11.64 -17.66
CA SER A 171 13.02 12.47 -18.56
C SER A 171 11.57 12.62 -18.13
N LEU A 172 11.07 11.78 -17.22
CA LEU A 172 9.67 11.77 -16.78
C LEU A 172 9.46 12.49 -15.44
N GLY A 173 10.52 13.07 -14.88
CA GLY A 173 10.50 13.79 -13.62
C GLY A 173 11.31 13.10 -12.54
N LEU A 174 11.29 13.69 -11.35
CA LEU A 174 11.92 13.11 -10.17
C LEU A 174 11.04 11.98 -9.60
N PRO A 175 11.63 10.94 -9.01
CA PRO A 175 10.86 9.96 -8.26
C PRO A 175 10.16 10.62 -7.07
N GLY A 176 9.01 10.06 -6.68
CA GLY A 176 8.34 10.42 -5.44
C GLY A 176 9.14 9.97 -4.21
N PRO A 177 8.60 10.20 -3.00
CA PRO A 177 9.31 9.82 -1.78
C PRO A 177 9.49 8.29 -1.71
N PRO A 178 10.62 7.85 -1.14
CA PRO A 178 10.89 6.45 -0.91
C PRO A 178 9.99 5.90 0.19
N PHE A 179 9.81 4.58 0.22
CA PHE A 179 9.11 3.93 1.31
C PHE A 179 9.80 4.18 2.64
N ASP A 180 9.06 4.72 3.60
CA ASP A 180 9.50 4.79 4.98
C ASP A 180 9.31 3.43 5.65
N ILE A 181 10.41 2.67 5.71
CA ILE A 181 10.48 1.37 6.39
C ILE A 181 10.84 1.51 7.87
N SER A 182 10.89 2.74 8.40
CA SER A 182 11.15 2.95 9.82
C SER A 182 10.09 2.22 10.66
N PRO A 183 10.47 1.65 11.81
CA PRO A 183 9.51 1.06 12.73
C PRO A 183 8.38 2.06 13.04
N ARG A 184 7.13 1.59 12.93
CA ARG A 184 5.96 2.45 13.22
C ARG A 184 6.08 2.99 14.64
N LYS A 185 6.08 4.32 14.76
CA LYS A 185 6.01 4.98 16.05
C LYS A 185 4.63 4.73 16.68
N PRO A 186 4.55 4.23 17.92
CA PRO A 186 3.28 4.12 18.63
C PRO A 186 2.57 5.46 18.65
N LYS A 187 1.28 5.47 18.31
CA LYS A 187 0.41 6.63 18.51
C LYS A 187 -0.46 6.34 19.73
N GLU A 188 -0.60 7.33 20.59
CA GLU A 188 -1.59 7.28 21.66
C GLU A 188 -2.99 7.43 21.05
N PHE A 189 -3.92 6.62 21.54
CA PHE A 189 -5.32 6.69 21.17
C PHE A 189 -6.17 6.33 22.38
N GLU A 190 -7.39 6.84 22.40
CA GLU A 190 -8.39 6.54 23.42
C GLU A 190 -9.55 5.81 22.74
N LEU A 191 -9.88 4.61 23.20
CA LEU A 191 -11.13 3.94 22.83
C LEU A 191 -12.19 4.32 23.86
N ARG A 192 -13.25 4.99 23.40
CA ARG A 192 -14.45 5.24 24.23
C ARG A 192 -15.56 4.30 23.80
N VAL A 193 -16.01 3.46 24.72
CA VAL A 193 -17.21 2.65 24.57
C VAL A 193 -18.31 3.31 25.40
N ILE A 194 -19.43 3.65 24.76
CA ILE A 194 -20.60 4.23 25.42
C ILE A 194 -21.75 3.24 25.26
N VAL A 195 -22.24 2.70 26.37
CA VAL A 195 -23.47 1.90 26.41
C VAL A 195 -24.61 2.85 26.75
N TRP A 196 -25.41 3.22 25.75
CA TRP A 196 -26.49 4.18 25.92
C TRP A 196 -27.72 3.60 26.63
N ASN A 197 -28.02 2.32 26.40
CA ASN A 197 -29.11 1.60 27.04
C ASN A 197 -28.88 0.09 26.95
N THR A 198 -29.55 -0.67 27.81
CA THR A 198 -29.62 -2.13 27.79
C THR A 198 -31.08 -2.56 27.89
N SER A 199 -31.46 -3.65 27.22
CA SER A 199 -32.80 -4.25 27.35
C SER A 199 -32.66 -5.74 27.63
N ASP A 200 -33.66 -6.31 28.30
CA ASP A 200 -33.74 -7.76 28.58
C ASP A 200 -32.53 -8.32 29.33
N VAL A 201 -31.89 -7.49 30.16
CA VAL A 201 -30.81 -7.92 31.05
C VAL A 201 -31.42 -8.69 32.21
N ILE A 202 -31.01 -9.94 32.36
CA ILE A 202 -31.39 -10.77 33.51
C ILE A 202 -30.63 -10.22 34.72
N LEU A 203 -31.37 -9.87 35.79
CA LEU A 203 -30.81 -9.32 37.02
C LEU A 203 -30.71 -10.42 38.08
N ASP A 204 -29.59 -11.14 38.09
CA ASP A 204 -29.37 -12.33 38.95
C ASP A 204 -28.63 -12.03 40.27
N GLU A 205 -28.19 -10.79 40.49
CA GLU A 205 -27.49 -10.36 41.71
C GLU A 205 -28.28 -9.33 42.51
N GLU A 206 -28.00 -9.21 43.81
CA GLU A 206 -28.65 -8.26 44.70
C GLU A 206 -27.59 -7.48 45.48
N SER A 207 -27.67 -6.16 45.43
CA SER A 207 -26.73 -5.27 46.11
C SER A 207 -26.89 -5.34 47.63
N ILE A 208 -25.91 -4.81 48.37
CA ILE A 208 -26.00 -4.63 49.84
C ILE A 208 -27.20 -3.80 50.30
N THR A 209 -27.82 -3.03 49.41
CA THR A 209 -29.04 -2.25 49.67
C THR A 209 -30.32 -2.94 49.22
N GLY A 210 -30.24 -4.16 48.66
CA GLY A 210 -31.39 -4.94 48.18
C GLY A 210 -31.80 -4.66 46.74
N GLU A 211 -31.00 -3.93 45.97
CA GLU A 211 -31.31 -3.60 44.57
C GLU A 211 -30.80 -4.70 43.64
N LYS A 212 -31.67 -5.16 42.73
CA LYS A 212 -31.28 -6.16 41.72
C LYS A 212 -30.30 -5.56 40.72
N MET A 213 -29.19 -6.25 40.47
CA MET A 213 -28.13 -5.82 39.57
C MET A 213 -27.59 -7.00 38.75
N SER A 214 -26.77 -6.70 37.75
CA SER A 214 -25.98 -7.70 37.03
C SER A 214 -24.75 -7.09 36.38
N ASP A 215 -23.67 -7.86 36.39
CA ASP A 215 -22.43 -7.52 35.72
C ASP A 215 -22.57 -7.71 34.20
N ILE A 216 -22.21 -6.69 33.45
CA ILE A 216 -22.19 -6.72 31.98
C ILE A 216 -20.74 -6.75 31.51
N TYR A 217 -20.38 -7.82 30.80
CA TYR A 217 -19.06 -7.96 30.20
C TYR A 217 -19.05 -7.49 28.74
N VAL A 218 -18.21 -6.51 28.42
CA VAL A 218 -18.00 -6.04 27.04
C VAL A 218 -16.65 -6.52 26.52
N LYS A 219 -16.68 -7.31 25.43
CA LYS A 219 -15.47 -7.75 24.72
C LYS A 219 -15.29 -6.95 23.43
N VAL A 220 -14.18 -6.23 23.31
CA VAL A 220 -13.77 -5.57 22.06
C VAL A 220 -12.60 -6.35 21.45
N SER A 221 -12.67 -6.64 20.15
CA SER A 221 -11.60 -7.32 19.42
C SER A 221 -11.14 -6.44 18.26
N PHE A 222 -9.83 -6.23 18.13
CA PHE A 222 -9.23 -5.47 17.03
C PHE A 222 -8.49 -6.41 16.06
N PRO A 223 -8.72 -6.31 14.75
CA PRO A 223 -8.10 -7.19 13.76
C PRO A 223 -6.63 -6.86 13.43
N THR A 224 -6.05 -5.80 13.99
CA THR A 224 -4.66 -5.38 13.72
C THR A 224 -3.97 -4.83 14.96
N LEU A 225 -2.62 -4.86 14.95
CA LEU A 225 -1.62 -4.41 15.95
C LEU A 225 -1.79 -2.95 16.44
N LEU A 226 -2.98 -2.58 16.93
CA LEU A 226 -3.17 -1.46 17.82
C LEU A 226 -2.79 -1.95 19.22
N LYS A 227 -1.61 -1.56 19.70
CA LYS A 227 -1.29 -1.67 21.13
C LYS A 227 -2.09 -0.59 21.85
N CYS A 228 -3.28 -0.93 22.36
CA CYS A 228 -4.00 -0.07 23.30
C CYS A 228 -3.12 0.10 24.54
N LEU A 229 -2.72 1.33 24.85
CA LEU A 229 -2.09 1.64 26.13
C LEU A 229 -3.15 1.84 27.23
N PHE A 230 -4.36 2.31 26.89
CA PHE A 230 -5.45 2.49 27.86
C PHE A 230 -6.82 2.26 27.22
N CYS A 231 -7.69 1.54 27.95
CA CYS A 231 -9.11 1.43 27.66
C CYS A 231 -9.84 2.07 28.85
N THR A 232 -10.64 3.11 28.60
CA THR A 232 -11.47 3.73 29.64
C THR A 232 -12.93 3.52 29.27
N ILE A 233 -13.66 2.79 30.12
CA ILE A 233 -15.10 2.60 30.00
C ILE A 233 -15.78 3.66 30.86
N PHE A 234 -16.61 4.49 30.23
CA PHE A 234 -17.46 5.45 30.94
C PHE A 234 -18.89 4.90 30.99
N TYR A 235 -19.48 4.84 32.18
CA TYR A 235 -20.90 4.59 32.36
C TYR A 235 -21.63 5.92 32.52
N VAL A 236 -22.65 6.15 31.70
CA VAL A 236 -23.64 7.21 31.95
C VAL A 236 -24.97 6.50 32.12
N ILE A 237 -25.38 6.34 33.39
CA ILE A 237 -26.73 5.88 33.72
C ILE A 237 -27.61 7.12 33.62
N ILE A 238 -28.41 7.22 32.56
CA ILE A 238 -29.48 8.23 32.46
C ILE A 238 -30.73 7.57 33.07
N PRO A 239 -31.45 8.26 33.98
CA PRO A 239 -32.64 7.72 34.65
C PRO A 239 -33.79 7.39 33.69
#